data_AF-A0A9X6M1E9-F1
#
_entry.id   AF-A0A9X6M1E9-F1
#
_cell.length_a   1.000
_cell.length_b   1.000
_cell.length_c   1.000
_cell.angle_alpha   90.00
_cell.angle_beta   90.00
_cell.angle_gamma   90.00
#
_symmetry.space_group_name_H-M   'P 1'
#
loop_
_entity.id
_entity.type
_entity.pdbx_description
1 polymer ?
#
loop_
_entity_poly.entity_id
_entity_poly.type
_entity_poly.pdbx_seq_one_letter_code
_entity_poly.pdbx_strand_id
1 'polypeptide(L)'
;MGIGELEEQIETFVCLQKEIHILKQYVYQQWEKDKNEQLSQFPTLAYIDTNKLEHTKEYQKLKSLSVKTLKNMTACERKQEIIQIQKVHQTMQTIVHAVMETMNKYPVSNGDKRNVNI
;
A
#
# COMPACT_ATOMS: atom_id res chain seq x y z
N MET A 1 -30.78 -12.34 3.32
CA MET A 1 -29.50 -11.72 2.90
C MET A 1 -29.67 -11.34 1.45
N GLY A 2 -29.89 -10.04 1.17
CA GLY A 2 -30.22 -9.57 -0.17
C GLY A 2 -29.00 -9.58 -1.09
N ILE A 3 -29.21 -9.78 -2.39
CA ILE A 3 -28.17 -9.82 -3.42
C ILE A 3 -27.23 -8.58 -3.33
N GLY A 4 -27.76 -7.41 -2.96
CA GLY A 4 -26.98 -6.18 -2.81
C GLY A 4 -25.88 -6.20 -1.73
N GLU A 5 -26.06 -6.91 -0.61
CA GLU A 5 -25.03 -6.96 0.44
C GLU A 5 -23.80 -7.78 0.01
N LEU A 6 -24.01 -8.79 -0.85
CA LEU A 6 -22.93 -9.59 -1.43
C LEU A 6 -22.11 -8.77 -2.43
N GLU A 7 -22.79 -8.03 -3.31
CA GLU A 7 -22.16 -7.20 -4.33
C GLU A 7 -21.31 -6.10 -3.69
N GLU A 8 -21.84 -5.37 -2.71
CA GLU A 8 -21.12 -4.34 -1.96
C GLU A 8 -19.86 -4.89 -1.28
N GLN A 9 -19.95 -6.07 -0.67
CA GLN A 9 -18.81 -6.74 -0.03
C GLN A 9 -17.73 -7.13 -1.05
N ILE A 10 -18.13 -7.58 -2.24
CA ILE A 10 -17.20 -7.94 -3.31
C ILE A 10 -16.53 -6.69 -3.88
N GLU A 11 -17.29 -5.61 -4.11
CA GLU A 11 -16.75 -4.34 -4.60
C GLU A 11 -15.73 -3.76 -3.61
N THR A 12 -16.09 -3.75 -2.32
CA THR A 12 -15.18 -3.33 -1.24
C THR A 12 -13.90 -4.14 -1.23
N PHE A 13 -14.01 -5.47 -1.35
CA PHE A 13 -12.86 -6.37 -1.42
C PHE A 13 -11.94 -6.05 -2.61
N VAL A 14 -12.50 -5.90 -3.81
CA VAL A 14 -11.73 -5.61 -5.03
C VAL A 14 -11.05 -4.24 -4.93
N CYS A 15 -11.76 -3.24 -4.39
CA CYS A 15 -11.23 -1.90 -4.18
C CYS A 15 -10.02 -1.92 -3.24
N LEU A 16 -10.17 -2.53 -2.05
CA LEU A 16 -9.08 -2.63 -1.07
C LEU A 16 -7.87 -3.41 -1.61
N GLN A 17 -8.10 -4.52 -2.33
CA GLN A 17 -7.01 -5.27 -2.97
C GLN A 17 -6.21 -4.38 -3.95
N LYS A 18 -6.92 -3.60 -4.77
CA LYS A 18 -6.30 -2.70 -5.74
C LYS A 18 -5.54 -1.56 -5.06
N GLU A 19 -6.12 -0.93 -4.04
CA GLU A 19 -5.49 0.15 -3.28
C GLU A 19 -4.22 -0.33 -2.58
N ILE A 20 -4.27 -1.48 -1.88
CA ILE A 20 -3.09 -2.09 -1.25
C ILE A 20 -1.98 -2.31 -2.28
N HIS A 21 -2.32 -2.81 -3.46
CA HIS A 21 -1.34 -3.02 -4.53
C HIS A 21 -0.70 -1.70 -4.97
N ILE A 22 -1.50 -0.66 -5.22
CA ILE A 22 -1.02 0.66 -5.65
C ILE A 22 -0.11 1.28 -4.59
N LEU A 23 -0.53 1.29 -3.33
CA LEU A 23 0.25 1.85 -2.22
C LEU A 23 1.59 1.13 -2.06
N LYS A 24 1.61 -0.20 -2.21
CA LYS A 24 2.85 -0.97 -2.20
C LYS A 24 3.79 -0.58 -3.34
N GLN A 25 3.26 -0.48 -4.56
CA GLN A 25 4.05 -0.07 -5.72
C GLN A 25 4.63 1.32 -5.53
N TYR A 26 3.88 2.25 -4.94
CA TYR A 26 4.37 3.57 -4.61
C TYR A 26 5.61 3.51 -3.70
N VAL A 27 5.58 2.74 -2.61
CA VAL A 27 6.74 2.61 -1.70
C VAL A 27 7.98 2.11 -2.45
N TYR A 28 7.82 1.06 -3.27
CA TYR A 28 8.94 0.51 -4.04
C TYR A 28 9.47 1.47 -5.10
N GLN A 29 8.59 2.19 -5.79
CA GLN A 29 9.00 3.20 -6.78
C GLN A 29 9.77 4.35 -6.13
N GLN A 30 9.34 4.83 -4.95
CA GLN A 30 10.07 5.88 -4.23
C GLN A 30 11.44 5.38 -3.76
N TRP A 31 11.50 4.15 -3.24
CA TRP A 31 12.77 3.55 -2.83
C TRP A 31 13.74 3.38 -4.01
N GLU A 32 13.25 2.86 -5.15
CA GLU A 32 14.07 2.66 -6.34
C GLU A 32 14.55 3.98 -6.93
N LYS A 33 13.68 5.00 -6.97
CA LYS A 33 14.05 6.36 -7.39
C LYS A 33 15.16 6.93 -6.51
N ASP A 34 14.98 6.90 -5.19
CA ASP A 34 15.95 7.44 -4.24
C ASP A 34 17.31 6.75 -4.36
N LYS A 35 17.31 5.42 -4.53
CA LYS A 35 18.51 4.62 -4.75
C LYS A 35 19.22 4.97 -6.07
N ASN A 36 18.48 5.11 -7.16
CA ASN A 36 19.03 5.40 -8.49
C ASN A 36 19.57 6.84 -8.59
N GLU A 37 18.91 7.78 -7.93
CA GLU A 37 19.28 9.20 -7.92
C GLU A 37 20.23 9.56 -6.76
N GLN A 38 20.55 8.61 -5.88
CA GLN A 38 21.40 8.77 -4.69
C GLN A 38 20.95 9.90 -3.74
N LEU A 39 19.63 10.09 -3.63
CA LEU A 39 19.06 11.22 -2.89
C LEU A 39 19.19 11.06 -1.37
N SER A 40 19.17 9.81 -0.86
CA SER A 40 19.22 9.48 0.58
C SER A 40 18.08 10.11 1.41
N GLN A 41 16.90 10.26 0.81
CA GLN A 41 15.71 10.86 1.40
C GLN A 41 14.62 9.84 1.73
N PHE A 42 14.65 8.69 1.06
CA PHE A 42 13.67 7.64 1.30
C PHE A 42 13.82 7.05 2.71
N PRO A 43 12.73 6.93 3.50
CA PRO A 43 12.82 6.31 4.81
C PRO A 43 12.95 4.80 4.69
N THR A 44 14.17 4.27 4.85
CA THR A 44 14.47 2.82 4.77
C THR A 44 13.53 1.95 5.60
N LEU A 45 13.06 2.44 6.74
CA LEU A 45 12.08 1.74 7.58
C LEU A 45 10.78 1.43 6.83
N ALA A 46 10.31 2.32 5.95
CA ALA A 46 9.09 2.08 5.17
C ALA A 46 9.24 0.89 4.21
N TYR A 47 10.41 0.72 3.59
CA TYR A 47 10.70 -0.45 2.76
C TYR A 47 10.76 -1.74 3.60
N ILE A 48 11.44 -1.68 4.75
CA ILE A 48 11.53 -2.82 5.68
C ILE A 48 10.14 -3.24 6.15
N ASP A 49 9.30 -2.29 6.56
CA ASP A 49 7.97 -2.58 7.11
C ASP A 49 7.00 -3.04 6.02
N THR A 50 7.13 -2.52 4.79
CA THR A 50 6.41 -3.06 3.62
C THR A 50 6.77 -4.52 3.40
N ASN A 51 8.06 -4.86 3.41
CA ASN A 51 8.50 -6.23 3.26
C ASN A 51 7.99 -7.12 4.40
N LYS A 52 8.06 -6.68 5.65
CA LYS A 52 7.51 -7.44 6.79
C LYS A 52 6.02 -7.69 6.62
N LEU A 53 5.26 -6.66 6.22
CA LEU A 53 3.82 -6.77 5.96
C LEU A 53 3.54 -7.83 4.89
N GLU A 54 4.32 -7.88 3.80
CA GLU A 54 4.15 -8.91 2.78
C GLU A 54 4.31 -10.33 3.34
N HIS A 55 5.16 -10.54 4.35
CA HIS A 55 5.38 -11.86 4.95
C HIS A 55 4.35 -12.22 6.03
N THR A 56 3.40 -11.33 6.35
CA THR A 56 2.33 -11.63 7.31
C THR A 56 1.33 -12.64 6.75
N LYS A 57 0.69 -13.41 7.64
CA LYS A 57 -0.34 -14.38 7.25
C LYS A 57 -1.53 -13.70 6.60
N GLU A 58 -1.89 -12.53 7.09
CA GLU A 58 -3.00 -11.70 6.62
C GLU A 58 -2.77 -11.24 5.19
N TYR A 59 -1.58 -10.74 4.87
CA TYR A 59 -1.23 -10.33 3.51
C TYR A 59 -1.15 -11.51 2.54
N GLN A 60 -0.54 -12.62 2.96
CA GLN A 60 -0.47 -13.84 2.13
C GLN A 60 -1.87 -14.42 1.85
N LYS A 61 -2.76 -14.34 2.84
CA LYS A 61 -4.16 -14.73 2.67
C LYS A 61 -4.89 -13.79 1.72
N LEU A 62 -4.74 -12.48 1.87
CA LEU A 62 -5.25 -11.48 0.92
C LEU A 62 -4.80 -11.78 -0.52
N LYS A 63 -3.53 -12.15 -0.71
CA LYS A 63 -2.96 -12.46 -2.03
C LYS A 63 -3.55 -13.72 -2.66
N SER A 64 -3.97 -14.69 -1.85
CA SER A 64 -4.58 -15.94 -2.34
C SER A 64 -6.11 -15.89 -2.44
N LEU A 65 -6.76 -14.91 -1.80
CA LEU A 65 -8.20 -14.69 -1.88
C LEU A 65 -8.61 -14.17 -3.26
N SER A 66 -9.69 -14.74 -3.80
CA SER A 66 -10.29 -14.35 -5.07
C SER A 66 -11.78 -14.00 -4.90
N VAL A 67 -12.33 -13.22 -5.83
CA VAL A 67 -13.79 -12.93 -5.86
C VAL A 67 -14.62 -14.21 -5.89
N LYS A 68 -14.16 -15.25 -6.62
CA LYS A 68 -14.82 -16.56 -6.66
C LYS A 68 -14.85 -17.21 -5.29
N THR A 69 -13.75 -17.12 -4.54
CA THR A 69 -13.67 -17.61 -3.16
C THR A 69 -14.66 -16.88 -2.26
N LEU A 70 -14.71 -15.54 -2.33
CA LEU A 70 -15.65 -14.74 -1.52
C LEU A 70 -17.13 -15.05 -1.84
N LYS A 71 -17.46 -15.27 -3.11
CA LYS A 71 -18.84 -15.64 -3.53
C LYS A 71 -19.29 -16.96 -2.91
N ASN A 72 -18.37 -17.88 -2.64
CA ASN A 72 -18.67 -19.19 -2.06
C ASN A 72 -18.67 -19.20 -0.52
N MET A 73 -18.24 -18.11 0.13
CA MET A 73 -18.23 -17.98 1.58
C MET A 73 -19.63 -17.61 2.12
N THR A 74 -19.84 -17.79 3.41
CA THR A 74 -20.96 -17.18 4.13
C THR A 74 -20.73 -15.66 4.29
N ALA A 75 -21.79 -14.88 4.59
CA ALA A 75 -21.59 -13.45 4.87
C ALA A 75 -20.78 -13.18 6.14
N CYS A 76 -20.87 -14.05 7.14
CA CYS A 76 -20.06 -13.91 8.34
C CYS A 76 -18.57 -14.02 8.01
N GLU A 77 -18.19 -15.04 7.24
CA GLU A 77 -16.81 -15.23 6.77
C GLU A 77 -16.36 -14.07 5.89
N ARG A 78 -17.17 -13.62 4.91
CA ARG A 78 -16.83 -12.46 4.08
C ARG A 78 -16.58 -11.20 4.91
N LYS A 79 -17.43 -10.90 5.89
CA LYS A 79 -17.23 -9.75 6.79
C LYS A 79 -15.92 -9.87 7.55
N GLN A 80 -15.60 -11.05 8.07
CA GLN A 80 -14.34 -11.30 8.74
C GLN A 80 -13.14 -11.10 7.80
N GLU A 81 -13.19 -11.60 6.57
CA GLU A 81 -12.13 -11.36 5.59
C GLU A 81 -11.96 -9.87 5.29
N ILE A 82 -13.04 -9.14 5.01
CA ILE A 82 -12.98 -7.71 4.72
C ILE A 82 -12.33 -6.93 5.87
N ILE A 83 -12.65 -7.26 7.12
CA ILE A 83 -12.02 -6.62 8.30
C ILE A 83 -10.51 -6.86 8.33
N GLN A 84 -10.03 -8.07 8.01
CA GLN A 84 -8.60 -8.35 7.98
C GLN A 84 -7.91 -7.58 6.84
N ILE A 85 -8.57 -7.48 5.68
CA ILE A 85 -8.04 -6.76 4.53
C ILE A 85 -7.98 -5.25 4.81
N GLN A 86 -8.97 -4.70 5.50
CA GLN A 86 -8.97 -3.31 5.96
C GLN A 86 -7.78 -3.02 6.89
N LYS A 87 -7.40 -3.95 7.77
CA LYS A 87 -6.20 -3.79 8.62
C LYS A 87 -4.90 -3.77 7.81
N VAL A 88 -4.79 -4.65 6.81
CA VAL A 88 -3.65 -4.64 5.88
C VAL A 88 -3.60 -3.33 5.11
N HIS A 89 -4.74 -2.85 4.62
CA HIS A 89 -4.86 -1.57 3.94
C HIS A 89 -4.42 -0.41 4.83
N GLN A 90 -4.93 -0.33 6.05
CA GLN A 90 -4.58 0.71 7.00
C GLN A 90 -3.08 0.70 7.34
N THR A 91 -2.48 -0.49 7.50
CA THR A 91 -1.04 -0.62 7.74
C THR A 91 -0.24 -0.07 6.56
N MET A 92 -0.66 -0.38 5.33
CA MET A 92 -0.03 0.13 4.12
C MET A 92 -0.17 1.66 3.99
N GLN A 93 -1.34 2.21 4.33
CA GLN A 93 -1.56 3.67 4.36
C GLN A 93 -0.62 4.36 5.34
N THR A 94 -0.45 3.81 6.55
CA THR A 94 0.50 4.34 7.55
C THR A 94 1.94 4.37 7.01
N ILE A 95 2.36 3.31 6.33
CA ILE A 95 3.70 3.24 5.73
C ILE A 95 3.86 4.33 4.65
N VAL A 96 2.91 4.44 3.72
CA VAL A 96 2.94 5.44 2.65
C VAL A 96 2.92 6.86 3.21
N HIS A 97 2.11 7.11 4.24
CA HIS A 97 2.06 8.39 4.93
C HIS A 97 3.43 8.77 5.49
N ALA A 98 4.12 7.84 6.15
CA ALA A 98 5.48 8.07 6.67
C ALA A 98 6.50 8.36 5.54
N VAL A 99 6.37 7.71 4.38
CA VAL A 99 7.17 8.02 3.18
C VAL A 99 6.94 9.46 2.74
N MET A 100 5.67 9.85 2.56
CA MET A 100 5.31 11.20 2.11
C MET A 100 5.78 12.27 3.10
N GLU A 101 5.58 12.07 4.41
CA GLU A 101 6.04 13.00 5.44
C GLU A 101 7.56 13.18 5.42
N THR A 102 8.31 12.08 5.30
CA THR A 102 9.78 12.14 5.29
C THR A 102 10.29 12.89 4.06
N MET A 103 9.76 12.57 2.88
CA MET A 103 10.15 13.22 1.63
C MET A 103 9.75 14.71 1.59
N ASN A 104 8.60 15.06 2.16
CA ASN A 104 8.17 16.46 2.27
C ASN A 104 9.03 17.25 3.26
N LYS A 105 9.55 16.60 4.32
CA LYS A 105 10.41 17.23 5.32
C LYS A 105 11.82 17.49 4.79
N TYR A 106 12.32 16.61 3.93
CA TYR A 106 13.65 16.72 3.32
C TYR A 106 13.52 16.76 1.80
N PRO A 107 12.96 17.84 1.22
CA PRO A 107 12.87 17.94 -0.23
C PRO A 107 14.27 18.00 -0.84
N VAL A 108 14.46 17.39 -2.02
CA VAL A 108 15.69 17.58 -2.80
C VAL A 108 15.85 19.07 -3.05
N SER A 109 16.91 19.67 -2.52
CA SER A 109 17.30 21.02 -2.92
C SER A 109 17.66 20.92 -4.39
N ASN A 110 16.77 21.39 -5.28
CA ASN A 110 17.14 21.64 -6.66
C ASN A 110 18.34 22.57 -6.58
N GLY A 111 19.53 22.02 -6.81
CA GLY A 111 20.76 22.79 -6.77
C GLY A 111 20.54 24.07 -7.55
N ASP A 112 20.87 25.19 -6.91
CA ASP A 112 20.89 26.51 -7.52
C ASP A 112 21.56 26.39 -8.91
N LYS A 113 20.76 26.34 -9.96
CA LYS A 113 21.18 26.77 -11.30
C LYS A 113 21.22 28.30 -11.28
N ARG A 114 21.95 28.90 -10.35
CA ARG A 114 22.35 30.31 -10.47
C ARG A 114 23.48 30.34 -11.47
N ASN A 115 23.10 30.63 -12.71
CA ASN A 115 23.88 31.29 -13.75
C ASN A 115 25.38 31.41 -13.45
N VAL A 116 26.18 30.48 -13.97
CA VAL A 116 27.57 30.80 -14.27
C VAL A 116 27.53 31.68 -15.51
N ASN A 117 27.57 32.98 -15.28
CA ASN A 117 27.81 33.97 -16.31
C ASN A 117 28.80 34.99 -15.73
N ILE A 118 30.08 34.62 -15.71
CA ILE A 118 31.25 35.52 -15.79
C ILE A 118 32.36 34.76 -16.52
#